data_AF-A0A6A6VNE7-F1
#
_entry.id   AF-A0A6A6VNE7-F1
#
_cell.length_a   1.000
_cell.length_b   1.000
_cell.length_c   1.000
_cell.angle_alpha   90.00
_cell.angle_beta   90.00
_cell.angle_gamma   90.00
#
_symmetry.space_group_name_H-M   'P 1'
#
loop_
_entity.id
_entity.type
_entity.pdbx_description
1 polymer ?
#
loop_
_entity_poly.entity_id
_entity_poly.type
_entity_poly.pdbx_seq_one_letter_code
_entity_poly.pdbx_strand_id
1 'polypeptide(L)'
;MSRLPTLVFIHGSWHQPNCYREIIKPLQETHGFRCIAVSLPSTSGDPNASFKDDIDAARTPITHETAQGRNVVVIAHSYGGMVGNSAIKGLTRPKSHNNPNLANDPDFQTSSMPSSTAASISGSTTTSLRTSQIKQSPNPGSVIGLILIASGFTLTGLAFMDPFFGHPPPSWRANRETGFADLIVPPADLFYHDLPPSERDYWVSQLRTQSLKALFEGGEFAYAGWLDVPVWYVGTIQDRGLPVIAQRVNVGMGRAMGASVCHVELESSHSPFLSRVRDVVAIVDQAVKAFMGEREKGDRLELLRSRGCGIVIPAVKSWSPGTWFRYGIPLFMGALVGRGISLFYWCRAFWRQAGRSGSSRGTQTTVQASEKTM
;
A
#
# COMPACT_ATOMS: atom_id res chain seq x y z
N MET A 1 -9.06 -23.12 -13.68
CA MET A 1 -8.48 -22.76 -12.37
C MET A 1 -7.86 -21.38 -12.51
N SER A 2 -8.15 -20.43 -11.63
CA SER A 2 -7.50 -19.12 -11.66
C SER A 2 -6.01 -19.30 -11.34
N ARG A 3 -5.13 -18.77 -12.20
CA ARG A 3 -3.68 -18.81 -12.00
C ARG A 3 -3.32 -18.01 -10.75
N LEU A 4 -2.45 -18.56 -9.88
CA LEU A 4 -1.92 -17.83 -8.72
C LEU A 4 -1.30 -16.50 -9.18
N PRO A 5 -1.44 -15.41 -8.40
CA PRO A 5 -0.83 -14.14 -8.74
C PRO A 5 0.69 -14.21 -8.63
N THR A 6 1.37 -13.28 -9.30
CA THR A 6 2.79 -13.01 -9.08
C THR A 6 2.95 -12.05 -7.91
N LEU A 7 3.86 -12.38 -7.00
CA LEU A 7 4.22 -11.57 -5.85
C LEU A 7 5.43 -10.69 -6.21
N VAL A 8 5.25 -9.37 -6.18
CA VAL A 8 6.33 -8.40 -6.45
C VAL A 8 6.74 -7.74 -5.15
N PHE A 9 7.99 -7.91 -4.74
CA PHE A 9 8.56 -7.41 -3.48
C PHE A 9 9.36 -6.14 -3.71
N ILE A 10 9.11 -5.12 -2.90
CA ILE A 10 9.72 -3.79 -2.99
C ILE A 10 10.27 -3.41 -1.61
N HIS A 11 11.60 -3.36 -1.49
CA HIS A 11 12.29 -3.12 -0.22
C HIS A 11 12.26 -1.64 0.19
N GLY A 12 12.53 -1.40 1.48
CA GLY A 12 12.67 -0.06 2.03
C GLY A 12 14.03 0.58 1.76
N SER A 13 14.22 1.79 2.29
CA SER A 13 15.49 2.52 2.17
C SER A 13 16.66 1.77 2.77
N TRP A 14 17.85 1.97 2.21
CA TRP A 14 19.12 1.29 2.56
C TRP A 14 19.12 -0.24 2.39
N HIS A 15 17.99 -0.88 2.12
CA HIS A 15 17.91 -2.32 1.95
C HIS A 15 18.18 -2.70 0.48
N GLN A 16 18.25 -4.00 0.25
CA GLN A 16 18.38 -4.62 -1.07
C GLN A 16 17.48 -5.85 -1.16
N PRO A 17 17.14 -6.35 -2.36
CA PRO A 17 16.12 -7.39 -2.53
C PRO A 17 16.37 -8.69 -1.76
N ASN A 18 17.64 -9.00 -1.50
CA ASN A 18 18.05 -10.20 -0.78
C ASN A 18 17.46 -10.30 0.64
N CYS A 19 16.99 -9.19 1.23
CA CYS A 19 16.35 -9.21 2.54
C CYS A 19 15.05 -10.05 2.57
N TYR A 20 14.43 -10.31 1.41
CA TYR A 20 13.22 -11.15 1.32
C TYR A 20 13.51 -12.63 1.06
N ARG A 21 14.77 -13.04 0.96
CA ARG A 21 15.13 -14.41 0.56
C ARG A 21 14.45 -15.48 1.43
N GLU A 22 14.46 -15.27 2.74
CA GLU A 22 13.93 -16.24 3.71
C GLU A 22 12.41 -16.40 3.65
N ILE A 23 11.67 -15.38 3.20
CA ILE A 23 10.22 -15.49 2.97
C ILE A 23 9.89 -15.92 1.54
N ILE A 24 10.70 -15.55 0.55
CA ILE A 24 10.48 -15.92 -0.86
C ILE A 24 10.61 -17.43 -1.03
N LYS A 25 11.63 -18.05 -0.44
CA LYS A 25 11.86 -19.50 -0.55
C LYS A 25 10.61 -20.34 -0.20
N PRO A 26 10.02 -20.24 1.01
CA PRO A 26 8.82 -20.99 1.34
C PRO A 26 7.59 -20.57 0.51
N LEU A 27 7.44 -19.29 0.12
CA LEU A 27 6.35 -18.85 -0.76
C LEU A 27 6.42 -19.53 -2.15
N GLN A 28 7.62 -19.77 -2.67
CA GLN A 28 7.81 -20.49 -3.92
C GLN A 28 7.66 -22.01 -3.74
N GLU A 29 8.40 -22.60 -2.79
CA GLU A 29 8.50 -24.05 -2.63
C GLU A 29 7.23 -24.68 -2.03
N THR A 30 6.60 -24.01 -1.06
CA THR A 30 5.44 -24.54 -0.33
C THR A 30 4.12 -24.06 -0.91
N HIS A 31 4.04 -22.79 -1.32
CA HIS A 31 2.78 -22.19 -1.79
C HIS A 31 2.69 -22.06 -3.32
N GLY A 32 3.77 -22.33 -4.06
CA GLY A 32 3.77 -22.31 -5.52
C GLY A 32 3.68 -20.91 -6.14
N PHE A 33 3.92 -19.85 -5.37
CA PHE A 33 3.88 -18.49 -5.89
C PHE A 33 5.08 -18.20 -6.80
N ARG A 34 4.86 -17.38 -7.82
CA ARG A 34 5.95 -16.71 -8.52
C ARG A 34 6.33 -15.46 -7.73
N CYS A 35 7.60 -15.31 -7.38
CA CYS A 35 8.11 -14.17 -6.62
C CYS A 35 9.14 -13.39 -7.43
N ILE A 36 9.05 -12.05 -7.41
CA ILE A 36 10.01 -11.15 -8.05
C ILE A 36 10.40 -10.10 -7.03
N ALA A 37 11.67 -10.04 -6.65
CA ALA A 37 12.20 -9.00 -5.75
C ALA A 37 12.90 -7.90 -6.56
N VAL A 38 12.45 -6.67 -6.40
CA VAL A 38 12.88 -5.52 -7.21
C VAL A 38 14.06 -4.82 -6.55
N SER A 39 15.14 -4.59 -7.31
CA SER A 39 16.23 -3.70 -6.90
C SER A 39 15.85 -2.25 -7.16
N LEU A 40 15.95 -1.39 -6.15
CA LEU A 40 15.67 0.04 -6.30
C LEU A 40 16.94 0.82 -6.70
N PRO A 41 16.95 1.52 -7.84
CA PRO A 41 18.04 2.41 -8.25
C PRO A 41 18.55 3.35 -7.16
N SER A 42 17.67 3.87 -6.31
CA SER A 42 18.05 4.79 -5.21
C SER A 42 18.94 4.17 -4.14
N THR A 43 19.10 2.84 -4.14
CA THR A 43 19.97 2.08 -3.23
C THR A 43 21.21 1.48 -3.90
N SER A 44 21.44 1.81 -5.17
CA SER A 44 22.51 1.22 -5.98
C SER A 44 23.88 1.89 -5.80
N GLY A 45 23.92 3.07 -5.18
CA GLY A 45 25.14 3.88 -5.04
C GLY A 45 25.17 5.14 -5.93
N ASP A 46 24.08 5.43 -6.65
CA ASP A 46 23.92 6.67 -7.41
C ASP A 46 23.17 7.73 -6.59
N PRO A 47 23.79 8.88 -6.24
CA PRO A 47 23.10 9.95 -5.51
C PRO A 47 22.06 10.70 -6.36
N ASN A 48 22.07 10.53 -7.69
CA ASN A 48 21.11 11.15 -8.60
C ASN A 48 19.93 10.24 -8.94
N ALA A 49 19.93 8.99 -8.48
CA ALA A 49 18.80 8.10 -8.64
C ALA A 49 17.57 8.70 -7.95
N SER A 50 16.47 8.83 -8.69
CA SER A 50 15.27 9.53 -8.30
C SER A 50 14.15 8.59 -7.87
N PHE A 51 13.10 9.14 -7.25
CA PHE A 51 11.90 8.37 -6.92
C PHE A 51 11.21 7.81 -8.18
N LYS A 52 11.32 8.52 -9.32
CA LYS A 52 10.78 8.05 -10.59
C LYS A 52 11.51 6.80 -11.09
N ASP A 53 12.82 6.74 -10.93
CA ASP A 53 13.62 5.57 -11.32
C ASP A 53 13.22 4.33 -10.50
N ASP A 54 12.97 4.51 -9.20
CA ASP A 54 12.45 3.45 -8.33
C ASP A 54 11.04 3.00 -8.75
N ILE A 55 10.15 3.93 -9.09
CA ILE A 55 8.82 3.59 -9.63
C ILE A 55 8.94 2.78 -10.92
N ASP A 56 9.81 3.19 -11.85
CA ASP A 56 9.98 2.52 -13.14
C ASP A 56 10.55 1.10 -12.96
N ALA A 57 11.52 0.95 -12.05
CA ALA A 57 12.07 -0.34 -11.67
C ALA A 57 10.98 -1.27 -11.11
N ALA A 58 10.12 -0.78 -10.21
CA ALA A 58 9.02 -1.55 -9.64
C ALA A 58 7.91 -1.84 -10.64
N ARG A 59 7.58 -0.89 -11.52
CA ARG A 59 6.50 -0.99 -12.50
C ARG A 59 6.82 -1.96 -13.64
N THR A 60 8.10 -2.14 -13.96
CA THR A 60 8.57 -3.04 -15.03
C THR A 60 8.07 -4.48 -14.85
N PRO A 61 8.36 -5.20 -13.75
CA PRO A 61 7.84 -6.55 -13.54
C PRO A 61 6.31 -6.57 -13.38
N ILE A 62 5.71 -5.57 -12.74
CA ILE A 62 4.24 -5.53 -12.59
C ILE A 62 3.57 -5.52 -13.97
N THR A 63 4.00 -4.62 -14.85
CA THR A 63 3.44 -4.47 -16.20
C THR A 63 3.71 -5.70 -17.07
N HIS A 64 4.91 -6.28 -16.96
CA HIS A 64 5.28 -7.50 -17.67
C HIS A 64 4.36 -8.68 -17.31
N GLU A 65 4.08 -8.85 -16.03
CA GLU A 65 3.26 -9.96 -15.53
C GLU A 65 1.78 -9.74 -15.87
N THR A 66 1.26 -8.52 -15.72
CA THR A 66 -0.12 -8.18 -16.09
C THR A 66 -0.37 -8.29 -17.59
N ALA A 67 0.59 -7.93 -18.44
CA ALA A 67 0.50 -8.11 -19.90
C ALA A 67 0.36 -9.59 -20.30
N GLN A 68 0.83 -10.52 -19.47
CA GLN A 68 0.69 -11.97 -19.66
C GLN A 68 -0.58 -12.55 -19.03
N GLY A 69 -1.55 -11.70 -18.66
CA GLY A 69 -2.80 -12.14 -18.05
C GLY A 69 -2.68 -12.56 -16.58
N ARG A 70 -1.54 -12.33 -15.91
CA ARG A 70 -1.37 -12.69 -14.50
C ARG A 70 -1.75 -11.54 -13.57
N ASN A 71 -2.53 -11.85 -12.54
CA ASN A 71 -2.73 -10.90 -11.46
C ASN A 71 -1.42 -10.70 -10.67
N VAL A 72 -1.29 -9.53 -10.04
CA VAL A 72 -0.12 -9.17 -9.25
C VAL A 72 -0.55 -8.75 -7.85
N VAL A 73 0.20 -9.18 -6.84
CA VAL A 73 0.14 -8.63 -5.47
C VAL A 73 1.49 -7.97 -5.20
N VAL A 74 1.46 -6.72 -4.73
CA VAL A 74 2.68 -5.98 -4.40
C VAL A 74 2.89 -6.01 -2.90
N ILE A 75 4.07 -6.47 -2.48
CA ILE A 75 4.51 -6.51 -1.09
C ILE A 75 5.59 -5.45 -0.93
N ALA A 76 5.37 -4.49 -0.06
CA ALA A 76 6.21 -3.31 0.03
C ALA A 76 6.54 -2.94 1.48
N HIS A 77 7.81 -2.68 1.76
CA HIS A 77 8.31 -2.36 3.10
C HIS A 77 8.76 -0.90 3.19
N SER A 78 8.38 -0.21 4.27
CA SER A 78 8.89 1.14 4.59
C SER A 78 8.78 2.09 3.39
N TYR A 79 9.88 2.77 2.99
CA TYR A 79 9.94 3.59 1.76
C TYR A 79 9.42 2.88 0.51
N GLY A 80 9.68 1.57 0.37
CA GLY A 80 9.20 0.74 -0.73
C GLY A 80 7.67 0.75 -0.84
N GLY A 81 6.95 1.00 0.26
CA GLY A 81 5.52 1.24 0.23
C GLY A 81 5.14 2.42 -0.67
N MET A 82 5.92 3.49 -0.65
CA MET A 82 5.69 4.65 -1.50
C MET A 82 5.91 4.37 -2.98
N VAL A 83 6.96 3.63 -3.27
CA VAL A 83 7.29 3.15 -4.62
C VAL A 83 6.18 2.21 -5.11
N GLY A 84 5.81 1.21 -4.32
CA GLY A 84 4.80 0.20 -4.67
C GLY A 84 3.41 0.79 -4.91
N ASN A 85 2.96 1.69 -4.05
CA ASN A 85 1.69 2.40 -4.24
C ASN A 85 1.65 3.20 -5.54
N SER A 86 2.77 3.84 -5.88
CA SER A 86 2.85 4.68 -7.07
C SER A 86 2.99 3.85 -8.35
N ALA A 87 3.74 2.74 -8.27
CA ALA A 87 3.99 1.83 -9.38
C ALA A 87 2.74 1.11 -9.90
N ILE A 88 1.67 0.98 -9.09
CA ILE A 88 0.43 0.30 -9.51
C ILE A 88 -0.56 1.20 -10.25
N LYS A 89 -0.28 2.51 -10.38
CA LYS A 89 -1.17 3.48 -11.04
C LYS A 89 -1.65 2.99 -12.41
N GLY A 90 -2.96 2.87 -12.61
CA GLY A 90 -3.55 2.43 -13.88
C GLY A 90 -3.33 0.95 -14.23
N LEU A 91 -2.91 0.11 -13.27
CA LEU A 91 -2.75 -1.35 -13.43
C LEU A 91 -3.75 -2.13 -12.57
N THR A 92 -4.74 -1.46 -11.99
CA THR A 92 -5.77 -2.02 -11.12
C THR A 92 -7.08 -2.25 -11.88
N ARG A 93 -7.99 -3.04 -11.32
CA ARG A 93 -9.32 -3.19 -11.90
C ARG A 93 -10.13 -1.91 -11.65
N PRO A 94 -10.96 -1.46 -12.60
CA PRO A 94 -11.90 -0.38 -12.34
C PRO A 94 -12.77 -0.73 -11.14
N LYS A 95 -12.94 0.22 -10.21
CA LYS A 95 -13.94 0.07 -9.15
C LYS A 95 -15.31 -0.03 -9.81
N SER A 96 -15.95 -1.19 -9.71
CA SER A 96 -17.36 -1.31 -10.07
C SER A 96 -18.14 -0.34 -9.17
N HIS A 97 -18.77 0.67 -9.77
CA HIS A 97 -19.66 1.59 -9.05
C HIS A 97 -20.92 0.89 -8.48
N ASN A 98 -21.07 -0.43 -8.65
CA ASN A 98 -22.28 -1.19 -8.33
C ASN A 98 -22.06 -2.42 -7.43
N ASN A 99 -21.11 -2.40 -6.48
CA ASN A 99 -21.08 -3.47 -5.47
C ASN A 99 -20.98 -2.94 -4.03
N PRO A 100 -22.12 -2.74 -3.35
CA PRO A 100 -22.17 -2.30 -1.94
C PRO A 100 -21.59 -3.32 -0.95
N ASN A 101 -21.28 -4.54 -1.37
CA ASN A 101 -21.10 -5.70 -0.47
C ASN A 101 -19.65 -6.03 -0.08
N LEU A 102 -18.69 -5.11 -0.27
CA LEU A 102 -17.38 -5.18 0.41
C LEU A 102 -17.20 -4.10 1.49
N ALA A 103 -18.09 -3.11 1.53
CA ALA A 103 -18.12 -2.09 2.59
C ALA A 103 -18.90 -2.55 3.83
N ASN A 104 -19.68 -3.63 3.72
CA ASN A 104 -20.56 -4.18 4.76
C ASN A 104 -20.21 -5.63 5.09
N ASP A 105 -18.93 -5.93 5.33
CA ASP A 105 -18.55 -7.19 5.98
C ASP A 105 -18.85 -7.06 7.50
N PRO A 106 -19.86 -7.78 8.03
CA PRO A 106 -20.29 -7.62 9.43
C PRO A 106 -19.24 -8.06 10.45
N ASP A 107 -18.16 -8.75 10.04
CA ASP A 107 -17.06 -9.14 10.93
C ASP A 107 -16.12 -7.95 11.29
N PHE A 108 -16.40 -6.74 10.80
CA PHE A 108 -15.60 -5.54 11.05
C PHE A 108 -16.30 -4.41 11.84
N GLN A 109 -17.51 -4.63 12.36
CA GLN A 109 -18.19 -3.68 13.26
C GLN A 109 -18.77 -4.39 14.48
N THR A 110 -18.39 -3.91 15.68
CA THR A 110 -18.87 -4.42 16.96
C THR A 110 -20.35 -4.05 17.22
N SER A 111 -21.15 -5.09 17.45
CA SER A 111 -22.37 -5.18 18.29
C SER A 111 -23.53 -4.18 18.09
N SER A 112 -24.64 -4.66 17.52
CA SER A 112 -25.99 -4.59 18.12
C SER A 112 -27.01 -5.52 17.42
N MET A 113 -27.96 -6.05 18.21
CA MET A 113 -28.93 -7.14 17.97
C MET A 113 -30.12 -6.78 17.03
N PRO A 114 -30.99 -7.75 16.64
CA PRO A 114 -31.69 -7.78 15.33
C PRO A 114 -33.21 -7.52 15.34
N SER A 115 -33.77 -7.28 14.14
CA SER A 115 -35.18 -7.52 13.75
C SER A 115 -35.27 -7.56 12.21
N SER A 116 -35.50 -8.70 11.56
CA SER A 116 -36.78 -9.39 11.24
C SER A 116 -37.17 -9.26 9.74
N THR A 117 -37.06 -10.40 9.03
CA THR A 117 -37.93 -10.97 7.98
C THR A 117 -38.54 -10.09 6.87
N ALA A 118 -38.25 -10.43 5.59
CA ALA A 118 -39.22 -10.99 4.63
C ALA A 118 -38.57 -11.29 3.26
N ALA A 119 -39.12 -12.27 2.55
CA ALA A 119 -38.61 -12.88 1.31
C ALA A 119 -39.55 -12.64 0.10
N SER A 120 -38.98 -12.61 -1.11
CA SER A 120 -39.54 -13.09 -2.41
C SER A 120 -38.40 -13.03 -3.44
N ILE A 121 -38.02 -14.01 -4.26
CA ILE A 121 -38.62 -15.00 -5.18
C ILE A 121 -39.03 -14.43 -6.57
N SER A 122 -38.37 -15.02 -7.58
CA SER A 122 -38.64 -15.09 -9.04
C SER A 122 -38.22 -13.89 -9.91
N GLY A 123 -37.70 -14.06 -11.13
CA GLY A 123 -37.54 -15.26 -11.95
C GLY A 123 -36.74 -14.95 -13.23
N SER A 124 -36.13 -15.99 -13.79
CA SER A 124 -35.27 -16.00 -14.97
C SER A 124 -36.04 -15.94 -16.30
N THR A 125 -35.47 -15.29 -17.32
CA THR A 125 -35.68 -15.71 -18.72
C THR A 125 -34.40 -15.55 -19.53
N THR A 126 -33.96 -16.68 -20.08
CA THR A 126 -32.75 -16.89 -20.87
C THR A 126 -33.07 -16.68 -22.36
N THR A 127 -32.34 -15.82 -23.05
CA THR A 127 -32.36 -15.75 -24.53
C THR A 127 -30.95 -15.95 -25.06
N SER A 128 -30.70 -17.15 -25.60
CA SER A 128 -29.43 -17.57 -26.20
C SER A 128 -29.32 -17.03 -27.63
N LEU A 129 -28.39 -16.09 -27.87
CA LEU A 129 -27.92 -15.75 -29.21
C LEU A 129 -26.45 -16.16 -29.33
N ARG A 130 -26.18 -17.08 -30.28
CA ARG A 130 -24.84 -17.49 -30.69
C ARG A 130 -24.11 -16.29 -31.27
N THR A 131 -23.03 -15.86 -30.61
CA THR A 131 -22.07 -14.91 -31.18
C THR A 131 -20.78 -15.64 -31.48
N SER A 132 -20.31 -15.42 -32.70
CA SER A 132 -19.02 -15.82 -33.26
C SER A 132 -17.87 -15.67 -32.26
N GLN A 133 -17.03 -16.71 -32.15
CA GLN A 133 -15.81 -16.72 -31.37
C GLN A 133 -14.78 -15.75 -31.98
N ILE A 134 -14.89 -14.47 -31.64
CA ILE A 134 -13.73 -13.59 -31.64
C ILE A 134 -12.79 -14.18 -30.58
N LYS A 135 -11.59 -14.59 -31.00
CA LYS A 135 -10.52 -15.03 -30.11
C LYS A 135 -10.13 -13.82 -29.25
N GLN A 136 -10.86 -13.60 -28.15
CA GLN A 136 -10.59 -12.53 -27.20
C GLN A 136 -9.14 -12.70 -26.77
N SER A 137 -8.33 -11.66 -27.01
CA SER A 137 -7.04 -11.55 -26.35
C SER A 137 -7.28 -11.78 -24.85
N PRO A 138 -6.47 -12.61 -24.18
CA PRO A 138 -6.68 -12.87 -22.76
C PRO A 138 -6.73 -11.52 -22.04
N ASN A 139 -7.79 -11.29 -21.27
CA ASN A 139 -7.91 -10.06 -20.50
C ASN A 139 -6.61 -9.84 -19.73
N PRO A 140 -5.98 -8.66 -19.83
CA PRO A 140 -4.75 -8.40 -19.10
C PRO A 140 -5.00 -8.62 -17.61
N GLY A 141 -3.98 -9.14 -16.93
CA GLY A 141 -4.01 -9.27 -15.49
C GLY A 141 -4.06 -7.89 -14.83
N SER A 142 -4.32 -7.88 -13.54
CA SER A 142 -4.41 -6.64 -12.76
C SER A 142 -3.68 -6.78 -11.44
N VAL A 143 -3.26 -5.66 -10.88
CA VAL A 143 -2.89 -5.59 -9.46
C VAL A 143 -4.16 -5.77 -8.63
N ILE A 144 -4.18 -6.75 -7.74
CA ILE A 144 -5.37 -7.14 -6.96
C ILE A 144 -5.27 -6.81 -5.47
N GLY A 145 -4.10 -6.40 -4.98
CA GLY A 145 -3.91 -6.04 -3.58
C GLY A 145 -2.51 -5.55 -3.27
N LEU A 146 -2.39 -4.85 -2.13
CA LEU A 146 -1.12 -4.42 -1.56
C LEU A 146 -0.92 -5.06 -0.19
N ILE A 147 0.30 -5.47 0.10
CA ILE A 147 0.75 -5.85 1.44
C ILE A 147 1.81 -4.83 1.87
N LEU A 148 1.48 -3.98 2.83
CA LEU A 148 2.35 -2.92 3.34
C LEU A 148 2.93 -3.36 4.68
N ILE A 149 4.27 -3.39 4.80
CA ILE A 149 4.98 -3.80 6.01
C ILE A 149 5.70 -2.59 6.58
N ALA A 150 5.40 -2.21 7.83
CA ALA A 150 6.06 -1.09 8.53
C ALA A 150 6.18 0.18 7.66
N SER A 151 5.10 0.55 6.95
CA SER A 151 5.09 1.58 5.90
C SER A 151 4.10 2.71 6.19
N GLY A 152 4.23 3.84 5.49
CA GLY A 152 3.16 4.84 5.39
C GLY A 152 2.15 4.54 4.28
N PHE A 153 1.07 5.32 4.24
CA PHE A 153 0.16 5.42 3.08
C PHE A 153 0.54 6.63 2.24
N THR A 154 0.91 6.42 0.99
CA THR A 154 1.37 7.48 0.08
C THR A 154 0.27 8.48 -0.24
N LEU A 155 0.57 9.77 -0.07
CA LEU A 155 -0.34 10.82 -0.52
C LEU A 155 0.06 11.27 -1.92
N THR A 156 -0.92 11.30 -2.83
CA THR A 156 -0.70 11.71 -4.22
C THR A 156 -0.15 13.13 -4.27
N GLY A 157 0.95 13.32 -5.00
CA GLY A 157 1.57 14.64 -5.19
C GLY A 157 2.61 15.03 -4.14
N LEU A 158 2.89 14.19 -3.14
CA LEU A 158 3.87 14.48 -2.08
C LEU A 158 5.10 13.57 -2.21
N ALA A 159 6.29 14.12 -1.99
CA ALA A 159 7.54 13.37 -1.83
C ALA A 159 7.58 12.68 -0.45
N PHE A 160 8.52 11.73 -0.27
CA PHE A 160 8.61 10.95 0.98
C PHE A 160 8.83 11.83 2.22
N MET A 161 9.61 12.90 2.07
CA MET A 161 9.94 13.81 3.17
C MET A 161 8.92 14.95 3.39
N ASP A 162 7.95 15.14 2.51
CA ASP A 162 6.96 16.22 2.65
C ASP A 162 6.11 16.10 3.93
N PRO A 163 5.60 14.91 4.34
CA PRO A 163 4.88 14.77 5.60
C PRO A 163 5.72 15.08 6.85
N PHE A 164 7.04 15.06 6.71
CA PHE A 164 8.00 15.43 7.75
C PHE A 164 8.47 16.88 7.64
N PHE A 165 7.81 17.70 6.81
CA PHE A 165 8.21 19.08 6.53
C PHE A 165 9.66 19.22 6.03
N GLY A 166 10.17 18.19 5.35
CA GLY A 166 11.57 18.14 4.90
C GLY A 166 12.59 17.90 6.02
N HIS A 167 12.16 17.58 7.24
CA HIS A 167 13.04 17.31 8.37
C HIS A 167 13.19 15.80 8.61
N PRO A 168 14.38 15.22 8.39
CA PRO A 168 14.65 13.83 8.73
C PRO A 168 14.35 13.50 10.20
N PRO A 169 13.80 12.31 10.50
CA PRO A 169 13.79 11.78 11.86
C PRO A 169 15.20 11.71 12.47
N PRO A 170 15.35 11.78 13.80
CA PRO A 170 16.65 11.74 14.49
C PRO A 170 17.50 10.48 14.29
N SER A 171 17.00 9.48 13.55
CA SER A 171 17.75 8.27 13.21
C SER A 171 18.69 8.45 12.01
N TRP A 172 18.50 9.47 11.18
CA TRP A 172 19.34 9.74 10.02
C TRP A 172 19.43 11.24 9.68
N ARG A 173 20.42 11.64 8.90
CA ARG A 173 20.61 13.02 8.43
C ARG A 173 20.72 13.09 6.91
N ALA A 174 20.31 14.21 6.34
CA ALA A 174 20.52 14.48 4.92
C ALA A 174 21.94 15.02 4.68
N ASN A 175 22.82 14.19 4.10
CA ASN A 175 24.16 14.61 3.70
C ASN A 175 24.12 15.20 2.29
N ARG A 176 24.05 16.53 2.20
CA ARG A 176 23.96 17.24 0.91
C ARG A 176 25.27 17.28 0.14
N GLU A 177 26.39 16.99 0.78
CA GLU A 177 27.71 16.91 0.12
C GLU A 177 27.82 15.62 -0.69
N THR A 178 27.38 14.49 -0.12
CA THR A 178 27.42 13.18 -0.79
C THR A 178 26.15 12.87 -1.58
N GLY A 179 25.04 13.54 -1.29
CA GLY A 179 23.73 13.25 -1.89
C GLY A 179 23.00 12.05 -1.27
N PHE A 180 23.47 11.54 -0.12
CA PHE A 180 22.91 10.35 0.54
C PHE A 180 22.30 10.64 1.92
N ALA A 181 21.38 9.76 2.33
CA ALA A 181 20.84 9.72 3.68
C ALA A 181 21.76 8.90 4.60
N ASP A 182 22.42 9.57 5.54
CA ASP A 182 23.36 8.96 6.47
C ASP A 182 22.63 8.53 7.76
N LEU A 183 22.69 7.25 8.10
CA LEU A 183 22.21 6.76 9.40
C LEU A 183 23.09 7.33 10.53
N ILE A 184 22.48 7.94 11.54
CA ILE A 184 23.17 8.52 12.71
C ILE A 184 22.99 7.69 13.98
N VAL A 185 22.23 6.61 13.90
CA VAL A 185 22.09 5.58 14.93
C VAL A 185 22.61 4.23 14.38
N PRO A 186 23.06 3.31 15.25
CA PRO A 186 23.46 1.98 14.82
C PRO A 186 22.34 1.29 14.02
N PRO A 187 22.59 0.84 12.77
CA PRO A 187 21.54 0.21 11.97
C PRO A 187 21.04 -1.10 12.58
N ALA A 188 21.92 -1.78 13.34
CA ALA A 188 21.59 -2.93 14.18
C ALA A 188 20.41 -2.63 15.12
N ASP A 189 20.45 -1.48 15.80
CA ASP A 189 19.42 -1.09 16.75
C ASP A 189 18.14 -0.63 16.05
N LEU A 190 18.29 0.05 14.92
CA LEU A 190 17.17 0.63 14.17
C LEU A 190 16.32 -0.45 13.48
N PHE A 191 16.97 -1.40 12.80
CA PHE A 191 16.30 -2.33 11.89
C PHE A 191 16.24 -3.78 12.37
N TYR A 192 17.15 -4.20 13.25
CA TYR A 192 17.47 -5.63 13.42
C TYR A 192 17.71 -6.04 14.89
N HIS A 193 17.21 -5.27 15.86
CA HIS A 193 17.51 -5.48 17.28
C HIS A 193 16.83 -6.73 17.87
N ASP A 194 15.98 -7.41 17.11
CA ASP A 194 15.32 -8.67 17.45
C ASP A 194 15.95 -9.88 16.73
N LEU A 195 17.06 -9.69 16.00
CA LEU A 195 17.85 -10.76 15.41
C LEU A 195 19.00 -11.22 16.33
N PRO A 196 19.42 -12.49 16.24
CA PRO A 196 20.67 -12.95 16.86
C PRO A 196 21.87 -12.11 16.40
N PRO A 197 22.88 -11.83 17.25
CA PRO A 197 23.97 -10.92 16.93
C PRO A 197 24.69 -11.21 15.60
N SER A 198 24.97 -12.48 15.30
CA SER A 198 25.65 -12.86 14.05
C SER A 198 24.81 -12.58 12.80
N GLU A 199 23.50 -12.84 12.85
CA GLU A 199 22.58 -12.55 11.75
C GLU A 199 22.38 -11.05 11.59
N ARG A 200 22.25 -10.35 12.71
CA ARG A 200 22.14 -8.90 12.76
C ARG A 200 23.34 -8.22 12.10
N ASP A 201 24.55 -8.60 12.49
CA ASP A 201 25.78 -8.00 11.96
C ASP A 201 25.94 -8.29 10.46
N TYR A 202 25.55 -9.50 10.03
CA TYR A 202 25.43 -9.83 8.61
C TYR A 202 24.47 -8.86 7.91
N TRP A 203 23.22 -8.71 8.36
CA TRP A 203 22.24 -7.84 7.70
C TRP A 203 22.59 -6.35 7.75
N VAL A 204 23.31 -5.89 8.77
CA VAL A 204 23.89 -4.54 8.80
C VAL A 204 24.93 -4.38 7.68
N SER A 205 25.81 -5.37 7.48
CA SER A 205 26.81 -5.34 6.39
C SER A 205 26.19 -5.33 4.99
N GLN A 206 24.93 -5.73 4.86
CA GLN A 206 24.19 -5.77 3.61
C GLN A 206 23.49 -4.45 3.26
N LEU A 207 23.50 -3.46 4.16
CA LEU A 207 22.89 -2.16 3.90
C LEU A 207 23.67 -1.39 2.84
N ARG A 208 22.93 -0.61 2.05
CA ARG A 208 23.43 0.23 0.96
C ARG A 208 23.19 1.71 1.28
N THR A 209 23.77 2.60 0.48
CA THR A 209 23.43 4.03 0.53
C THR A 209 21.99 4.25 0.06
N GLN A 210 21.40 5.39 0.42
CA GLN A 210 20.07 5.80 -0.02
C GLN A 210 20.13 7.22 -0.59
N SER A 211 19.77 7.38 -1.86
CA SER A 211 19.72 8.69 -2.54
C SER A 211 18.75 9.64 -1.84
N LEU A 212 19.21 10.87 -1.55
CA LEU A 212 18.36 11.95 -1.04
C LEU A 212 17.37 12.42 -2.10
N LYS A 213 17.75 12.41 -3.39
CA LYS A 213 16.86 12.84 -4.47
C LYS A 213 15.57 12.02 -4.47
N ALA A 214 15.68 10.71 -4.23
CA ALA A 214 14.54 9.81 -4.15
C ALA A 214 13.66 10.00 -2.90
N LEU A 215 14.17 10.63 -1.84
CA LEU A 215 13.42 10.91 -0.60
C LEU A 215 12.79 12.31 -0.60
N PHE A 216 13.45 13.29 -1.20
CA PHE A 216 13.08 14.71 -1.11
C PHE A 216 12.38 15.26 -2.37
N GLU A 217 12.44 14.55 -3.50
CA GLU A 217 11.85 15.00 -4.78
C GLU A 217 10.90 13.95 -5.37
N GLY A 218 10.24 14.30 -6.48
CA GLY A 218 9.42 13.38 -7.27
C GLY A 218 7.98 13.19 -6.80
N GLY A 219 7.48 14.06 -5.92
CA GLY A 219 6.10 14.01 -5.42
C GLY A 219 5.05 13.99 -6.53
N GLU A 220 5.31 14.61 -7.68
CA GLU A 220 4.44 14.57 -8.87
C GLU A 220 4.20 13.16 -9.43
N PHE A 221 5.09 12.22 -9.15
CA PHE A 221 4.95 10.81 -9.52
C PHE A 221 4.26 9.98 -8.44
N ALA A 222 4.16 10.50 -7.21
CA ALA A 222 3.54 9.80 -6.09
C ALA A 222 2.05 9.61 -6.34
N TYR A 223 1.55 8.40 -6.09
CA TYR A 223 0.15 8.06 -6.30
C TYR A 223 -0.38 7.16 -5.18
N ALA A 224 -1.56 7.51 -4.66
CA ALA A 224 -2.27 6.79 -3.61
C ALA A 224 -2.93 5.49 -4.13
N GLY A 225 -2.14 4.56 -4.67
CA GLY A 225 -2.64 3.29 -5.23
C GLY A 225 -3.39 2.41 -4.22
N TRP A 226 -3.13 2.56 -2.93
CA TRP A 226 -3.88 1.93 -1.84
C TRP A 226 -5.37 2.31 -1.78
N LEU A 227 -5.80 3.37 -2.48
CA LEU A 227 -7.22 3.65 -2.66
C LEU A 227 -7.85 2.74 -3.71
N ASP A 228 -7.09 2.18 -4.64
CA ASP A 228 -7.63 1.44 -5.79
C ASP A 228 -7.83 -0.05 -5.52
N VAL A 229 -7.13 -0.61 -4.52
CA VAL A 229 -7.10 -2.04 -4.20
C VAL A 229 -7.16 -2.27 -2.68
N PRO A 230 -7.64 -3.44 -2.23
CA PRO A 230 -7.57 -3.81 -0.82
C PRO A 230 -6.12 -3.90 -0.33
N VAL A 231 -5.92 -3.59 0.96
CA VAL A 231 -4.62 -3.51 1.60
C VAL A 231 -4.57 -4.42 2.82
N TRP A 232 -3.48 -5.17 2.96
CA TRP A 232 -3.06 -5.76 4.22
C TRP A 232 -1.91 -4.94 4.79
N TYR A 233 -2.08 -4.41 5.98
CA TYR A 233 -1.07 -3.65 6.69
C TYR A 233 -0.49 -4.53 7.81
N VAL A 234 0.83 -4.74 7.76
CA VAL A 234 1.61 -5.49 8.76
C VAL A 234 2.41 -4.50 9.59
N GLY A 235 1.92 -4.23 10.79
CA GLY A 235 2.59 -3.37 11.75
C GLY A 235 3.66 -4.10 12.56
N THR A 236 4.65 -3.35 13.02
CA THR A 236 5.81 -3.85 13.79
C THR A 236 5.82 -3.19 15.17
N ILE A 237 5.60 -3.96 16.23
CA ILE A 237 5.34 -3.39 17.56
C ILE A 237 6.58 -2.76 18.18
N GLN A 238 7.76 -3.32 17.94
CA GLN A 238 9.03 -2.87 18.53
C GLN A 238 9.83 -1.97 17.55
N ASP A 239 9.17 -1.46 16.52
CA ASP A 239 9.80 -0.66 15.48
C ASP A 239 10.38 0.65 16.03
N ARG A 240 11.69 0.85 15.78
CA ARG A 240 12.43 2.05 16.16
C ARG A 240 12.64 3.01 14.98
N GLY A 241 12.38 2.58 13.74
CA GLY A 241 12.46 3.42 12.54
C GLY A 241 11.14 4.14 12.24
N LEU A 242 10.03 3.42 12.36
CA LEU A 242 8.68 3.96 12.26
C LEU A 242 7.87 3.51 13.48
N PRO A 243 7.81 4.29 14.57
CA PRO A 243 7.17 3.87 15.82
C PRO A 243 5.74 3.35 15.60
N VAL A 244 5.36 2.28 16.29
CA VAL A 244 4.05 1.60 16.12
C VAL A 244 2.85 2.54 16.26
N ILE A 245 2.96 3.59 17.08
CA ILE A 245 1.90 4.61 17.21
C ILE A 245 1.70 5.35 15.88
N ALA A 246 2.78 5.75 15.20
CA ALA A 246 2.71 6.40 13.88
C ALA A 246 2.13 5.44 12.83
N GLN A 247 2.48 4.16 12.89
CA GLN A 247 1.89 3.12 12.03
C GLN A 247 0.37 3.02 12.23
N ARG A 248 -0.10 2.97 13.48
CA ARG A 248 -1.54 2.94 13.81
C ARG A 248 -2.25 4.21 13.36
N VAL A 249 -1.64 5.39 13.52
CA VAL A 249 -2.18 6.65 13.00
C VAL A 249 -2.31 6.59 11.47
N ASN A 250 -1.30 6.07 10.75
CA ASN A 250 -1.37 5.88 9.30
C ASN A 250 -2.53 4.94 8.90
N VAL A 251 -2.76 3.84 9.62
CA VAL A 251 -3.89 2.94 9.39
C VAL A 251 -5.23 3.65 9.61
N GLY A 252 -5.36 4.43 10.69
CA GLY A 252 -6.55 5.24 10.95
C GLY A 252 -6.83 6.25 9.84
N MET A 253 -5.78 6.93 9.37
CA MET A 253 -5.84 7.88 8.25
C MET A 253 -6.30 7.20 6.97
N GLY A 254 -5.65 6.10 6.57
CA GLY A 254 -6.01 5.36 5.36
C GLY A 254 -7.48 4.91 5.37
N ARG A 255 -7.94 4.33 6.48
CA ARG A 255 -9.35 3.92 6.65
C ARG A 255 -10.32 5.09 6.50
N ALA A 256 -10.05 6.23 7.15
CA ALA A 256 -10.91 7.41 7.05
C ALA A 256 -10.91 8.06 5.66
N MET A 257 -9.85 7.84 4.88
CA MET A 257 -9.76 8.26 3.48
C MET A 257 -10.40 7.27 2.51
N GLY A 258 -10.94 6.15 2.99
CA GLY A 258 -11.69 5.17 2.18
C GLY A 258 -10.89 3.92 1.77
N ALA A 259 -9.74 3.66 2.40
CA ALA A 259 -9.01 2.42 2.18
C ALA A 259 -9.72 1.20 2.79
N SER A 260 -9.73 0.08 2.06
CA SER A 260 -10.07 -1.23 2.63
C SER A 260 -8.80 -1.84 3.24
N VAL A 261 -8.66 -1.78 4.56
CA VAL A 261 -7.41 -2.16 5.28
C VAL A 261 -7.66 -3.26 6.31
N CYS A 262 -7.14 -4.45 6.04
CA CYS A 262 -6.87 -5.46 7.06
C CYS A 262 -5.58 -5.07 7.80
N HIS A 263 -5.64 -4.96 9.14
CA HIS A 263 -4.49 -4.55 9.95
C HIS A 263 -4.11 -5.67 10.92
N VAL A 264 -2.86 -6.12 10.82
CA VAL A 264 -2.23 -7.08 11.72
C VAL A 264 -0.92 -6.50 12.24
N GLU A 265 -0.48 -6.91 13.42
CA GLU A 265 0.77 -6.47 14.05
C GLU A 265 1.62 -7.69 14.44
N LEU A 266 2.94 -7.56 14.31
CA LEU A 266 3.94 -8.54 14.74
C LEU A 266 4.81 -7.94 15.84
N GLU A 267 5.15 -8.75 16.83
CA GLU A 267 6.17 -8.39 17.82
C GLU A 267 7.56 -8.53 17.20
N SER A 268 7.98 -7.48 16.49
CA SER A 268 9.19 -7.43 15.68
C SER A 268 9.76 -6.03 15.65
N SER A 269 11.05 -5.93 15.34
CA SER A 269 11.72 -4.73 14.85
C SER A 269 11.16 -4.31 13.47
N HIS A 270 11.82 -3.35 12.81
CA HIS A 270 11.41 -2.81 11.50
C HIS A 270 11.37 -3.86 10.37
N SER A 271 12.08 -5.00 10.52
CA SER A 271 12.32 -5.98 9.45
C SER A 271 11.77 -7.39 9.78
N PRO A 272 10.44 -7.57 9.91
CA PRO A 272 9.82 -8.83 10.35
C PRO A 272 10.02 -9.98 9.38
N PHE A 273 10.36 -9.71 8.12
CA PHE A 273 10.67 -10.73 7.12
C PHE A 273 12.01 -11.45 7.40
N LEU A 274 12.79 -11.00 8.39
CA LEU A 274 14.00 -11.68 8.87
C LEU A 274 13.76 -12.40 10.20
N SER A 275 13.10 -11.75 11.17
CA SER A 275 12.92 -12.30 12.53
C SER A 275 11.65 -13.13 12.69
N ARG A 276 10.61 -12.86 11.89
CA ARG A 276 9.27 -13.48 11.93
C ARG A 276 8.90 -14.14 10.60
N VAL A 277 9.87 -14.81 9.97
CA VAL A 277 9.74 -15.45 8.65
C VAL A 277 8.43 -16.24 8.50
N ARG A 278 8.15 -17.16 9.44
CA ARG A 278 6.95 -18.01 9.39
C ARG A 278 5.66 -17.21 9.43
N ASP A 279 5.60 -16.19 10.28
CA ASP A 279 4.40 -15.36 10.45
C ASP A 279 4.18 -14.47 9.22
N VAL A 280 5.24 -13.89 8.65
CA VAL A 280 5.15 -13.09 7.42
C VAL A 280 4.69 -13.94 6.24
N VAL A 281 5.22 -15.16 6.08
CA VAL A 281 4.77 -16.10 5.03
C VAL A 281 3.29 -16.44 5.19
N ALA A 282 2.84 -16.74 6.42
CA ALA A 282 1.44 -17.03 6.70
C ALA A 282 0.52 -15.82 6.38
N ILE A 283 0.94 -14.61 6.76
CA ILE A 283 0.20 -13.37 6.43
C ILE A 283 0.12 -13.19 4.90
N VAL A 284 1.22 -13.38 4.17
CA VAL A 284 1.24 -13.21 2.71
C VAL A 284 0.31 -14.21 2.03
N ASP A 285 0.36 -15.50 2.40
CA ASP A 285 -0.55 -16.53 1.86
C ASP A 285 -2.01 -16.16 2.07
N GLN A 286 -2.37 -15.76 3.30
CA GLN A 286 -3.74 -15.39 3.61
C GLN A 286 -4.20 -14.10 2.94
N ALA A 287 -3.35 -13.10 2.85
CA ALA A 287 -3.64 -11.87 2.13
C ALA A 287 -3.94 -12.16 0.66
N VAL A 288 -3.13 -13.01 0.03
CA VAL A 288 -3.33 -13.43 -1.36
C VAL A 288 -4.66 -14.16 -1.54
N LYS A 289 -4.99 -15.14 -0.69
CA LYS A 289 -6.29 -15.83 -0.71
C LYS A 289 -7.46 -14.87 -0.57
N ALA A 290 -7.36 -13.92 0.36
CA ALA A 290 -8.35 -12.88 0.56
C ALA A 290 -8.55 -12.00 -0.69
N PHE A 291 -7.46 -11.59 -1.36
CA PHE A 291 -7.54 -10.82 -2.61
C PHE A 291 -8.12 -11.61 -3.78
N MET A 292 -7.93 -12.94 -3.79
CA MET A 292 -8.51 -13.84 -4.78
C MET A 292 -10.00 -14.15 -4.51
N GLY A 293 -10.56 -13.68 -3.39
CA GLY A 293 -11.95 -13.90 -3.02
C GLY A 293 -12.22 -15.29 -2.43
N GLU A 294 -11.17 -16.02 -2.04
CA GLU A 294 -11.30 -17.32 -1.39
C GLU A 294 -11.85 -17.13 0.02
N ARG A 295 -13.04 -17.66 0.28
CA ARG A 295 -13.64 -17.73 1.62
C ARG A 295 -13.18 -19.02 2.28
N GLU A 296 -12.15 -18.96 3.14
CA GLU A 296 -11.89 -20.07 4.06
C GLU A 296 -13.07 -20.19 5.05
N LYS A 297 -13.44 -21.42 5.43
CA LYS A 297 -14.45 -21.68 6.47
C LYS A 297 -13.83 -21.38 7.84
N GLY A 298 -14.11 -20.20 8.39
CA GLY A 298 -13.62 -19.72 9.70
C GLY A 298 -13.24 -18.24 9.63
N ASP A 299 -13.21 -17.54 10.77
CA ASP A 299 -12.68 -16.18 10.81
C ASP A 299 -11.19 -16.23 10.40
N ARG A 300 -10.87 -15.55 9.29
CA ARG A 300 -9.53 -15.54 8.65
C ARG A 300 -8.44 -15.22 9.66
N LEU A 301 -8.78 -14.39 10.63
CA LEU A 301 -7.91 -13.93 11.70
C LEU A 301 -7.78 -14.94 12.85
N GLU A 302 -8.80 -15.76 13.11
CA GLU A 302 -8.74 -16.88 14.06
C GLU A 302 -7.85 -18.01 13.55
N LEU A 303 -7.81 -18.23 12.23
CA LEU A 303 -6.88 -19.16 11.58
C LEU A 303 -5.41 -18.74 11.76
N LEU A 304 -5.10 -17.44 11.74
CA LEU A 304 -3.76 -16.96 12.08
C LEU A 304 -3.42 -17.20 13.55
N ARG A 305 -4.38 -16.92 14.46
CA ARG A 305 -4.20 -17.11 15.90
C ARG A 305 -4.01 -18.58 16.28
N SER A 306 -4.80 -19.48 15.70
CA SER A 306 -4.79 -20.92 16.01
C SER A 306 -3.54 -21.65 15.51
N ARG A 307 -2.83 -21.09 14.52
CA ARG A 307 -1.54 -21.62 14.04
C ARG A 307 -0.36 -21.32 14.95
N GLY A 308 -0.58 -20.67 16.11
CA GLY A 308 0.50 -20.29 17.04
C GLY A 308 1.39 -19.15 16.50
N CYS A 309 0.94 -18.44 15.46
CA CYS A 309 1.64 -17.29 14.92
C CYS A 309 1.60 -16.12 15.92
N GLY A 310 2.71 -15.39 16.06
CA GLY A 310 2.84 -14.21 16.95
C GLY A 310 2.06 -12.97 16.48
N ILE A 311 0.94 -13.19 15.78
CA ILE A 311 0.16 -12.19 15.08
C ILE A 311 -0.89 -11.60 16.01
N VAL A 312 -0.82 -10.29 16.18
CA VAL A 312 -1.78 -9.51 16.93
C VAL A 312 -2.74 -8.84 15.96
N ILE A 313 -4.04 -8.94 16.22
CA ILE A 313 -5.03 -8.12 15.51
C ILE A 313 -5.45 -6.98 16.43
N PRO A 314 -5.15 -5.72 16.06
CA PRO A 314 -5.61 -4.55 16.78
C PRO A 314 -7.14 -4.48 16.81
N ALA A 315 -7.71 -4.62 18.01
CA ALA A 315 -9.14 -4.52 18.24
C ALA A 315 -9.40 -3.66 19.48
N VAL A 316 -10.36 -2.74 19.37
CA VAL A 316 -10.86 -1.94 20.48
C VAL A 316 -12.01 -2.70 21.11
N LYS A 317 -11.84 -3.15 22.36
CA LYS A 317 -12.89 -3.85 23.11
C LYS A 317 -13.55 -2.87 24.06
N SER A 318 -14.88 -2.74 23.98
CA SER A 318 -15.65 -1.78 24.79
C SER A 318 -15.41 -1.94 26.29
N TRP A 319 -15.21 -3.17 26.77
CA TRP A 319 -14.98 -3.48 28.18
C TRP A 319 -13.51 -3.49 28.64
N SER A 320 -12.54 -3.14 27.77
CA SER A 320 -11.11 -3.15 28.12
C SER A 320 -10.45 -1.80 27.83
N PRO A 321 -10.46 -0.86 28.80
CA PRO A 321 -9.92 0.50 28.62
C PRO A 321 -8.50 0.54 28.07
N GLY A 322 -7.62 -0.40 28.46
CA GLY A 322 -6.26 -0.48 27.92
C GLY A 322 -6.19 -0.65 26.40
N THR A 323 -7.19 -1.31 25.78
CA THR A 323 -7.25 -1.45 24.31
C THR A 323 -7.65 -0.15 23.61
N TRP A 324 -8.42 0.71 24.27
CA TRP A 324 -8.72 2.05 23.77
C TRP A 324 -7.47 2.91 23.72
N PHE A 325 -6.68 2.94 24.79
CA PHE A 325 -5.42 3.69 24.80
C PHE A 325 -4.42 3.12 23.81
N ARG A 326 -4.25 1.80 23.77
CA ARG A 326 -3.27 1.13 22.92
C ARG A 326 -3.60 1.23 21.43
N TYR A 327 -4.86 1.02 21.05
CA TYR A 327 -5.28 0.92 19.65
C TYR A 327 -6.27 2.01 19.25
N GLY A 328 -7.29 2.27 20.07
CA GLY A 328 -8.37 3.21 19.76
C GLY A 328 -7.89 4.65 19.53
N ILE A 329 -7.09 5.20 20.45
CA ILE A 329 -6.63 6.60 20.36
C ILE A 329 -5.79 6.84 19.10
N PRO A 330 -4.72 6.06 18.82
CA PRO A 330 -3.93 6.28 17.60
C PRO A 330 -4.76 6.13 16.32
N LEU A 331 -5.65 5.13 16.26
CA LEU A 331 -6.53 4.94 15.10
C LEU A 331 -7.50 6.12 14.91
N PHE A 332 -8.06 6.63 16.00
CA PHE A 332 -8.96 7.79 15.97
C PHE A 332 -8.23 9.07 15.55
N MET A 333 -7.04 9.33 16.10
CA MET A 333 -6.19 10.46 15.67
C MET A 333 -5.90 10.39 14.18
N GLY A 334 -5.51 9.20 13.69
CA GLY A 334 -5.36 8.95 12.26
C GLY A 334 -6.62 9.29 11.46
N ALA A 335 -7.79 8.88 11.95
CA ALA A 335 -9.05 9.15 11.28
C ALA A 335 -9.36 10.66 11.19
N LEU A 336 -9.01 11.45 12.21
CA LEU A 336 -9.13 12.92 12.15
C LEU A 336 -8.23 13.52 11.07
N VAL A 337 -6.96 13.07 11.00
CA VAL A 337 -6.01 13.49 9.96
C VAL A 337 -6.56 13.14 8.57
N GLY A 338 -7.02 11.90 8.38
CA GLY A 338 -7.57 11.44 7.11
C GLY A 338 -8.80 12.24 6.66
N ARG A 339 -9.71 12.57 7.57
CA ARG A 339 -10.88 13.43 7.27
C ARG A 339 -10.46 14.84 6.87
N GLY A 340 -9.45 15.41 7.54
CA GLY A 340 -8.90 16.72 7.19
C GLY A 340 -8.30 16.75 5.78
N ILE A 341 -7.51 15.72 5.43
CA ILE A 341 -6.93 15.57 4.09
C ILE A 341 -8.03 15.41 3.03
N SER A 342 -9.03 14.56 3.27
CA SER A 342 -10.15 14.39 2.34
C SER A 342 -10.93 15.69 2.13
N LEU A 343 -11.18 16.46 3.19
CA LEU A 343 -11.82 17.77 3.11
C LEU A 343 -10.99 18.75 2.28
N PHE A 344 -9.67 18.80 2.50
CA PHE A 344 -8.77 19.63 1.72
C PHE A 344 -8.81 19.30 0.22
N TYR A 345 -8.73 18.01 -0.14
CA TYR A 345 -8.81 17.59 -1.54
C TYR A 345 -10.18 17.90 -2.15
N TRP A 346 -11.27 17.71 -1.40
CA TRP A 346 -12.62 18.04 -1.85
C TRP A 346 -12.76 19.55 -2.11
N CYS A 347 -12.32 20.40 -1.18
CA CYS A 347 -12.30 21.85 -1.37
C CYS A 347 -11.48 22.21 -2.62
N ARG A 348 -10.24 21.71 -2.74
CA ARG A 348 -9.37 21.98 -3.88
C ARG A 348 -10.00 21.57 -5.22
N ALA A 349 -10.71 20.44 -5.27
CA ALA A 349 -11.43 20.01 -6.45
C ALA A 349 -12.59 20.95 -6.80
N PHE A 350 -13.36 21.37 -5.80
CA PHE A 350 -14.46 22.33 -5.96
C PHE A 350 -13.97 23.67 -6.51
N TRP A 351 -12.91 24.24 -5.94
CA TRP A 351 -12.31 25.50 -6.42
C TRP A 351 -11.81 25.42 -7.87
N ARG A 352 -11.22 24.28 -8.27
CA ARG A 352 -10.79 24.05 -9.66
C ARG A 352 -11.96 23.99 -10.64
N GLN A 353 -13.09 23.42 -10.23
CA GLN A 353 -14.31 23.37 -11.05
C GLN A 353 -14.95 24.77 -11.17
N ALA A 354 -15.03 25.51 -10.06
CA ALA A 354 -15.55 26.88 -10.05
C ALA A 354 -14.71 27.86 -10.89
N GLY A 355 -13.38 27.71 -10.89
CA GLY A 355 -12.48 28.52 -11.72
C GLY A 355 -12.62 28.25 -13.23
N ARG A 356 -12.97 27.01 -13.62
CA ARG A 356 -13.23 26.66 -15.03
C ARG A 356 -14.56 27.25 -15.55
N SER A 357 -15.57 27.37 -14.69
CA SER A 357 -16.84 28.04 -15.04
C SER A 357 -16.75 29.57 -15.15
N GLY A 358 -15.72 30.19 -14.56
CA GLY A 358 -15.50 31.64 -14.64
C GLY A 358 -14.76 32.11 -15.90
N SER A 359 -14.01 31.23 -16.57
CA SER A 359 -13.17 31.57 -17.72
C SER A 359 -13.88 31.46 -19.08
N SER A 360 -15.14 31.01 -19.15
CA SER A 360 -15.90 30.89 -20.40
C SER A 360 -16.79 32.10 -20.71
N ARG A 361 -16.61 33.24 -20.02
CA ARG A 361 -17.30 34.52 -20.32
C ARG A 361 -16.28 35.64 -20.45
N GLY A 362 -15.74 35.83 -21.65
CA GLY A 362 -15.04 37.06 -22.01
C GLY A 362 -13.95 36.89 -23.04
N THR A 363 -14.32 36.94 -24.33
CA THR A 363 -13.75 37.79 -25.40
C THR A 363 -14.17 37.24 -26.78
N GLN A 364 -15.31 37.68 -27.28
CA GLN A 364 -15.52 37.86 -28.71
C GLN A 364 -15.64 39.37 -28.93
N THR A 365 -14.50 40.01 -29.20
CA THR A 365 -14.47 41.37 -29.72
C THR A 365 -14.33 41.25 -31.23
N THR A 366 -15.45 41.34 -31.93
CA THR A 366 -15.50 41.38 -33.40
C THR A 366 -14.93 42.70 -33.87
N VAL A 367 -13.76 42.68 -34.51
CA VAL A 367 -13.26 43.81 -35.31
C VAL A 367 -13.78 43.61 -36.73
N GLN A 368 -14.80 44.39 -37.09
CA GLN A 368 -15.33 44.46 -38.46
C GLN A 368 -14.82 45.76 -39.08
N ALA A 369 -13.84 45.68 -39.97
CA ALA A 369 -13.43 46.78 -40.83
C ALA A 369 -14.40 46.86 -42.01
N SER A 370 -15.11 47.99 -42.15
CA SER A 370 -15.93 48.29 -43.32
C SER A 370 -15.09 49.04 -44.36
N GLU A 371 -14.98 48.48 -45.56
CA GLU A 371 -14.52 49.18 -46.74
C GLU A 371 -15.72 49.78 -47.50
N LYS A 372 -15.53 51.04 -47.94
CA LYS A 372 -15.96 51.67 -49.20
C LYS A 372 -17.17 52.64 -49.26
N THR A 373 -16.80 53.88 -49.61
CA THR A 373 -17.44 54.88 -50.52
C THR A 373 -18.78 55.49 -50.12
N MET A 374 -18.79 56.79 -49.83
CA MET A 374 -18.87 57.88 -50.83
C MET A 374 -18.37 59.20 -50.24
#